data_AF-A0A8S8YPN7-F1
#
_entry.id   AF-A0A8S8YPN7-F1
#
_cell.length_a   1.000
_cell.length_b   1.000
_cell.length_c   1.000
_cell.angle_alpha   90.00
_cell.angle_beta   90.00
_cell.angle_gamma   90.00
#
_symmetry.space_group_name_H-M   'P 1'
#
loop_
_entity.id
_entity.type
_entity.pdbx_description
1 polymer ?
#
loop_
_entity_poly.entity_id
_entity_poly.type
_entity_poly.pdbx_seq_one_letter_code
_entity_poly.pdbx_strand_id
1 'polypeptide(L)'
;MLRLSREKIVNLPGNFRCERAGSSKVSIILGTEFFSDEVVDSGLDGGVLEALGGDAYEEMASNTTIDAQVRLVPPHVFAFTLAYFTGSKEHNVRMRQRALDKGLRLNEFGLFPVDQVGDLKGIEAAKFSLPADNESDIYTHLDLHWVPPELREDSGEIEASLAGKLPQLMEPSMLKGAFHNHTTASDGTASLEQMAQAAQDLGWEFLGIADHSQILQVASGLSPDELISQSADVRALNESWADRGVDFRLFHGNECDILPDGSLDYTDEERSILDHVVGSVHQLPTWMKRDEVENTEALIRAIEEPSFTILGHPTGRILGGRDGFPVDLHAVLRRMGELNAEGNLKIVEINASPYRLDLDWRYCRYAKEQGVPISINPDAHSTQGLKDVWFGAQIARKGWLERNDIINCRSGAELEQLLW
;
A
#
# COMPACT_ATOMS: atom_id res chain seq x y z
N MET A 1 -17.22 -18.71 -6.27
CA MET A 1 -17.55 -18.35 -7.68
C MET A 1 -19.05 -18.49 -7.89
N LEU A 2 -19.79 -17.36 -7.86
CA LEU A 2 -21.25 -17.33 -8.00
C LEU A 2 -21.65 -17.35 -9.49
N ARG A 3 -22.32 -18.41 -9.94
CA ARG A 3 -22.96 -18.46 -11.27
C ARG A 3 -24.30 -17.72 -11.20
N LEU A 4 -24.31 -16.45 -11.58
CA LEU A 4 -25.54 -15.65 -11.65
C LEU A 4 -25.95 -15.45 -13.11
N SER A 5 -27.18 -15.84 -13.45
CA SER A 5 -27.82 -15.44 -14.70
C SER A 5 -28.23 -13.96 -14.64
N ARG A 6 -28.46 -13.32 -15.79
CA ARG A 6 -29.00 -11.94 -15.86
C ARG A 6 -30.25 -11.76 -14.99
N GLU A 7 -31.16 -12.73 -15.02
CA GLU A 7 -32.35 -12.74 -14.18
C GLU A 7 -32.03 -12.86 -12.69
N LYS A 8 -30.95 -13.57 -12.30
CA LYS A 8 -30.51 -13.62 -10.91
C LYS A 8 -29.84 -12.33 -10.44
N ILE A 9 -29.10 -11.62 -11.30
CA ILE A 9 -28.50 -10.32 -10.97
C ILE A 9 -29.60 -9.27 -10.71
N VAL A 10 -30.65 -9.26 -11.52
CA VAL A 10 -31.80 -8.35 -11.35
C VAL A 10 -32.64 -8.69 -10.10
N ASN A 11 -32.57 -9.94 -9.63
CA ASN A 11 -33.30 -10.43 -8.47
C ASN A 11 -32.37 -10.72 -7.27
N LEU A 12 -31.20 -10.07 -7.19
CA LEU A 12 -30.33 -10.20 -6.02
C LEU A 12 -31.06 -9.67 -4.78
N PRO A 13 -31.16 -10.44 -3.67
CA PRO A 13 -31.74 -9.94 -2.44
C PRO A 13 -30.86 -8.85 -1.82
N GLY A 14 -31.46 -7.79 -1.27
CA GLY A 14 -30.78 -6.65 -0.65
C GLY A 14 -31.31 -5.29 -1.12
N ASN A 15 -30.77 -4.19 -0.59
CA ASN A 15 -31.08 -2.81 -1.01
C ASN A 15 -30.43 -2.52 -2.39
N PHE A 16 -30.96 -3.15 -3.44
CA PHE A 16 -30.44 -3.09 -4.81
C PHE A 16 -31.52 -2.56 -5.77
N ARG A 17 -31.13 -1.71 -6.72
CA ARG A 17 -31.99 -1.33 -7.86
C ARG A 17 -31.22 -1.38 -9.17
N CYS A 18 -31.69 -2.21 -10.11
CA CYS A 18 -31.23 -2.20 -11.50
C CYS A 18 -31.90 -1.05 -12.26
N GLU A 19 -31.14 -0.02 -12.64
CA GLU A 19 -31.71 1.14 -13.37
C GLU A 19 -31.82 0.90 -14.87
N ARG A 20 -30.86 0.17 -15.45
CA ARG A 20 -30.82 -0.12 -16.89
C ARG A 20 -30.09 -1.44 -17.15
N ALA A 21 -30.75 -2.35 -17.86
CA ALA A 21 -30.17 -3.62 -18.29
C ALA A 21 -30.12 -3.67 -19.83
N GLY A 22 -28.97 -3.35 -20.41
CA GLY A 22 -28.68 -3.57 -21.83
C GLY A 22 -28.22 -5.01 -22.11
N SER A 23 -27.86 -5.31 -23.36
CA SER A 23 -27.28 -6.61 -23.75
C SER A 23 -25.85 -6.82 -23.26
N SER A 24 -25.13 -5.75 -22.92
CA SER A 24 -23.70 -5.77 -22.53
C SER A 24 -23.35 -4.94 -21.28
N LYS A 25 -24.33 -4.26 -20.67
CA LYS A 25 -24.12 -3.42 -19.48
C LYS A 25 -25.32 -3.55 -18.53
N VAL A 26 -25.05 -3.71 -17.24
CA VAL A 26 -26.02 -3.61 -16.15
C VAL A 26 -25.55 -2.49 -15.25
N SER A 27 -26.38 -1.47 -15.05
CA SER A 27 -26.13 -0.41 -14.06
C SER A 27 -26.91 -0.73 -12.79
N ILE A 28 -26.19 -0.73 -11.68
CA ILE A 28 -26.66 -1.16 -10.38
C ILE A 28 -26.47 0.01 -9.40
N ILE A 29 -27.51 0.32 -8.63
CA ILE A 29 -27.37 1.12 -7.41
C ILE A 29 -27.42 0.15 -6.23
N LEU A 30 -26.38 0.17 -5.41
CA LEU A 30 -26.30 -0.52 -4.14
C LEU A 30 -26.54 0.52 -3.04
N GLY A 31 -27.40 0.20 -2.07
CA GLY A 31 -27.42 0.95 -0.81
C GLY A 31 -26.09 0.76 -0.08
N THR A 32 -25.66 1.77 0.68
CA THR A 32 -24.45 1.71 1.53
C THR A 32 -24.45 0.50 2.47
N GLU A 33 -25.65 0.07 2.88
CA GLU A 33 -25.89 -1.16 3.67
C GLU A 33 -25.45 -2.46 2.99
N PHE A 34 -25.23 -2.46 1.67
CA PHE A 34 -24.70 -3.64 0.98
C PHE A 34 -23.24 -3.94 1.35
N PHE A 35 -22.53 -2.94 1.88
CA PHE A 35 -21.18 -3.02 2.40
C PHE A 35 -21.12 -2.82 3.92
N SER A 36 -22.25 -2.69 4.62
CA SER A 36 -22.28 -2.21 6.02
C SER A 36 -21.86 -3.19 7.11
N ASP A 37 -21.44 -4.40 6.76
CA ASP A 37 -20.63 -5.18 7.72
C ASP A 37 -19.24 -4.52 7.92
N GLU A 38 -18.85 -3.58 7.04
CA GLU A 38 -17.65 -2.76 7.09
C GLU A 38 -17.99 -1.28 6.80
N VAL A 39 -18.85 -0.65 7.60
CA VAL A 39 -18.79 0.82 7.69
C VAL A 39 -17.44 1.13 8.32
N VAL A 40 -16.46 1.46 7.46
CA VAL A 40 -15.18 2.02 7.87
C VAL A 40 -15.50 3.38 8.47
N ASP A 41 -15.71 3.42 9.78
CA ASP A 41 -15.55 4.67 10.52
C ASP A 41 -14.11 5.09 10.24
N SER A 42 -13.96 6.14 9.45
CA SER A 42 -12.77 6.34 8.63
C SER A 42 -11.54 6.64 9.48
N GLY A 43 -11.74 6.94 10.78
CA GLY A 43 -10.68 7.15 11.77
C GLY A 43 -9.56 7.98 11.19
N LEU A 44 -9.93 8.97 10.36
CA LEU A 44 -9.02 9.69 9.50
C LEU A 44 -8.14 10.59 10.34
N ASP A 45 -6.85 10.62 10.01
CA ASP A 45 -5.98 11.73 10.34
C ASP A 45 -6.70 13.06 10.04
N GLY A 46 -6.74 13.96 11.02
CA GLY A 46 -7.39 15.26 10.89
C GLY A 46 -6.82 16.09 9.74
N GLY A 47 -5.51 15.97 9.47
CA GLY A 47 -4.85 16.61 8.34
C GLY A 47 -5.27 16.04 6.97
N VAL A 48 -5.54 14.73 6.91
CA VAL A 48 -6.09 14.09 5.71
C VAL A 48 -7.52 14.56 5.46
N LEU A 49 -8.35 14.57 6.50
CA LEU A 49 -9.74 14.99 6.40
C LEU A 49 -9.86 16.46 5.94
N GLU A 50 -9.06 17.37 6.51
CA GLU A 50 -9.04 18.78 6.11
C GLU A 50 -8.67 18.92 4.63
N ALA A 51 -7.63 18.22 4.16
CA ALA A 51 -7.17 18.28 2.78
C ALA A 51 -8.20 17.72 1.77
N LEU A 52 -9.10 16.84 2.20
CA LEU A 52 -10.18 16.28 1.39
C LEU A 52 -11.44 17.17 1.39
N GLY A 53 -11.48 18.22 2.21
CA GLY A 53 -12.60 19.17 2.30
C GLY A 53 -13.42 19.09 3.59
N GLY A 54 -12.92 18.41 4.63
CA GLY A 54 -13.54 18.34 5.94
C GLY A 54 -14.89 17.65 5.95
N ASP A 55 -15.82 18.12 6.79
CA ASP A 55 -17.18 17.60 6.95
C ASP A 55 -17.95 17.45 5.61
N ALA A 56 -17.67 18.32 4.63
CA ALA A 56 -18.29 18.26 3.30
C ALA A 56 -17.86 17.01 2.51
N TYR A 57 -16.65 16.50 2.75
CA TYR A 57 -16.18 15.25 2.15
C TYR A 57 -16.92 14.05 2.74
N GLU A 58 -17.12 14.00 4.06
CA GLU A 58 -17.85 12.91 4.71
C GLU A 58 -19.31 12.84 4.23
N GLU A 59 -19.97 13.99 4.10
CA GLU A 59 -21.33 14.09 3.57
C GLU A 59 -21.41 13.61 2.11
N MET A 60 -20.39 13.92 1.28
CA MET A 60 -20.30 13.45 -0.11
C MET A 60 -19.97 11.95 -0.19
N ALA A 61 -19.03 11.46 0.62
CA ALA A 61 -18.61 10.07 0.68
C ALA A 61 -19.81 9.15 1.01
N SER A 62 -20.66 9.58 1.95
CA SER A 62 -21.89 8.86 2.33
C SER A 62 -22.92 8.70 1.19
N ASN A 63 -22.80 9.50 0.11
CA ASN A 63 -23.71 9.53 -1.04
C ASN A 63 -23.03 9.14 -2.37
N THR A 64 -21.86 8.50 -2.33
CA THR A 64 -21.09 8.17 -3.54
C THR A 64 -21.67 6.97 -4.29
N THR A 65 -21.67 7.03 -5.62
CA THR A 65 -22.03 5.91 -6.50
C THR A 65 -20.79 5.22 -7.05
N ILE A 66 -20.81 3.89 -7.08
CA ILE A 66 -19.75 3.08 -7.70
C ILE A 66 -20.25 2.58 -9.06
N ASP A 67 -19.59 3.00 -10.13
CA ASP A 67 -19.86 2.51 -11.48
C ASP A 67 -19.29 1.10 -11.68
N ALA A 68 -20.16 0.10 -11.80
CA ALA A 68 -19.77 -1.28 -12.08
C ALA A 68 -20.01 -1.67 -13.55
N GLN A 69 -19.08 -2.40 -14.15
CA GLN A 69 -19.27 -3.08 -15.44
C GLN A 69 -19.24 -4.61 -15.25
N VAL A 70 -20.33 -5.28 -15.63
CA VAL A 70 -20.43 -6.75 -15.57
C VAL A 70 -20.34 -7.34 -16.97
N ARG A 71 -19.43 -8.30 -17.16
CA ARG A 71 -19.27 -9.05 -18.41
C ARG A 71 -19.60 -10.51 -18.19
N LEU A 72 -20.47 -11.04 -19.04
CA LEU A 72 -20.86 -12.45 -19.05
C LEU A 72 -20.29 -13.10 -20.29
N VAL A 73 -19.48 -14.14 -20.10
CA VAL A 73 -18.81 -14.83 -21.19
C VAL A 73 -18.91 -16.35 -21.01
N PRO A 74 -18.90 -17.13 -22.11
CA PRO A 74 -18.82 -18.59 -22.02
C PRO A 74 -17.59 -19.06 -21.22
N PRO A 75 -17.66 -20.22 -20.51
CA PRO A 75 -16.52 -20.69 -19.71
C PRO A 75 -15.21 -20.82 -20.48
N HIS A 76 -15.26 -21.27 -21.74
CA HIS A 76 -14.07 -21.49 -22.57
C HIS A 76 -13.36 -20.21 -23.03
N VAL A 77 -13.96 -19.02 -22.86
CA VAL A 77 -13.30 -17.73 -23.15
C VAL A 77 -12.93 -16.96 -21.88
N PHE A 78 -13.32 -17.46 -20.70
CA PHE A 78 -13.23 -16.73 -19.44
C PHE A 78 -11.80 -16.30 -19.12
N ALA A 79 -10.82 -17.20 -19.26
CA ALA A 79 -9.41 -16.90 -19.00
C ALA A 79 -8.88 -15.76 -19.88
N PHE A 80 -9.21 -15.75 -21.18
CA PHE A 80 -8.78 -14.73 -22.13
C PHE A 80 -9.43 -13.37 -21.84
N THR A 81 -10.73 -13.38 -21.53
CA THR A 81 -11.46 -12.18 -21.13
C THR A 81 -10.89 -11.62 -19.83
N LEU A 82 -10.59 -12.47 -18.85
CA LEU A 82 -9.96 -12.06 -17.60
C LEU A 82 -8.61 -11.40 -17.85
N ALA A 83 -7.70 -12.05 -18.55
CA ALA A 83 -6.38 -11.48 -18.88
C ALA A 83 -6.48 -10.15 -19.62
N TYR A 84 -7.39 -10.04 -20.59
CA TYR A 84 -7.61 -8.82 -21.35
C TYR A 84 -8.09 -7.66 -20.45
N PHE A 85 -9.04 -7.90 -19.56
CA PHE A 85 -9.64 -6.85 -18.73
C PHE A 85 -8.90 -6.58 -17.41
N THR A 86 -8.04 -7.50 -16.96
CA THR A 86 -7.05 -7.23 -15.91
C THR A 86 -5.99 -6.25 -16.43
N GLY A 87 -5.57 -6.39 -17.69
CA GLY A 87 -4.61 -5.47 -18.28
C GLY A 87 -3.22 -5.56 -17.63
N SER A 88 -2.43 -4.48 -17.62
CA SER A 88 -2.71 -3.15 -18.20
C SER A 88 -2.84 -3.18 -19.73
N LYS A 89 -3.18 -2.03 -20.34
CA LYS A 89 -3.21 -1.89 -21.81
C LYS A 89 -1.83 -2.18 -22.40
N GLU A 90 -0.79 -1.69 -21.75
CA GLU A 90 0.61 -1.81 -22.14
C GLU A 90 1.06 -3.27 -22.04
N HIS A 91 0.75 -3.96 -20.93
CA HIS A 91 0.97 -5.40 -20.79
C HIS A 91 0.28 -6.20 -21.90
N ASN A 92 -0.98 -5.87 -22.21
CA ASN A 92 -1.73 -6.50 -23.29
C ASN A 92 -1.09 -6.28 -24.68
N VAL A 93 -0.46 -5.12 -24.92
CA VAL A 93 0.29 -4.87 -26.16
C VAL A 93 1.49 -5.83 -26.24
N ARG A 94 2.27 -5.97 -25.15
CA ARG A 94 3.41 -6.90 -25.09
C ARG A 94 2.99 -8.36 -25.31
N MET A 95 1.92 -8.80 -24.65
CA MET A 95 1.37 -10.15 -24.80
C MET A 95 0.91 -10.44 -26.24
N ARG A 96 0.23 -9.47 -26.89
CA ARG A 96 -0.18 -9.61 -28.30
C ARG A 96 1.01 -9.63 -29.25
N GLN A 97 2.02 -8.80 -29.03
CA GLN A 97 3.24 -8.83 -29.84
C GLN A 97 3.91 -10.20 -29.75
N ARG A 98 4.06 -10.72 -28.52
CA ARG A 98 4.62 -12.05 -28.28
C ARG A 98 3.82 -13.17 -28.98
N ALA A 99 2.48 -13.08 -28.95
CA ALA A 99 1.62 -14.00 -29.68
C ALA A 99 1.89 -13.95 -31.20
N LEU A 100 1.98 -12.74 -31.77
CA LEU A 100 2.26 -12.55 -33.20
C LEU A 100 3.62 -13.12 -33.61
N ASP A 101 4.65 -12.93 -32.78
CA ASP A 101 6.00 -13.48 -33.01
C ASP A 101 5.98 -15.02 -33.06
N LYS A 102 4.96 -15.65 -32.47
CA LYS A 102 4.72 -17.11 -32.49
C LYS A 102 3.69 -17.55 -33.53
N GLY A 103 3.27 -16.67 -34.44
CA GLY A 103 2.24 -16.97 -35.44
C GLY A 103 0.83 -17.12 -34.85
N LEU A 104 0.59 -16.57 -33.66
CA LEU A 104 -0.69 -16.57 -32.96
C LEU A 104 -1.28 -15.16 -32.91
N ARG A 105 -2.60 -15.06 -32.72
CA ARG A 105 -3.28 -13.79 -32.43
C ARG A 105 -4.06 -13.93 -31.13
N LEU A 106 -3.79 -13.02 -30.20
CA LEU A 106 -4.42 -12.94 -28.88
C LEU A 106 -5.46 -11.80 -28.84
N ASN A 107 -6.64 -12.10 -28.31
CA ASN A 107 -7.68 -11.12 -28.00
C ASN A 107 -8.53 -11.56 -26.78
N GLU A 108 -9.58 -10.81 -26.45
CA GLU A 108 -10.46 -11.09 -25.31
C GLU A 108 -11.26 -12.41 -25.42
N PHE A 109 -11.28 -13.03 -26.60
CA PHE A 109 -12.02 -14.26 -26.88
C PHE A 109 -11.14 -15.50 -27.03
N GLY A 110 -9.82 -15.34 -27.17
CA GLY A 110 -8.94 -16.48 -27.42
C GLY A 110 -7.53 -16.15 -27.88
N LEU A 111 -6.74 -17.21 -28.00
CA LEU A 111 -5.40 -17.23 -28.58
C LEU A 111 -5.39 -18.27 -29.69
N PHE A 112 -5.29 -17.85 -30.94
CA PHE A 112 -5.49 -18.77 -32.08
C PHE A 112 -4.43 -18.61 -33.17
N PRO A 113 -4.13 -19.67 -33.94
CA PRO A 113 -3.18 -19.63 -35.05
C PRO A 113 -3.64 -18.68 -36.17
N VAL A 114 -2.74 -17.80 -36.62
CA VAL A 114 -3.04 -16.80 -37.65
C VAL A 114 -3.38 -17.45 -39.00
N ASP A 115 -2.70 -18.53 -39.33
CA ASP A 115 -2.87 -19.31 -40.56
C ASP A 115 -4.23 -20.01 -40.66
N GLN A 116 -4.82 -20.41 -39.53
CA GLN A 116 -6.13 -21.08 -39.49
C GLN A 116 -7.31 -20.12 -39.49
N VAL A 117 -7.12 -18.91 -38.97
CA VAL A 117 -8.23 -17.96 -38.73
C VAL A 117 -8.42 -16.96 -39.86
N GLY A 118 -7.37 -16.65 -40.63
CA GLY A 118 -7.45 -15.67 -41.72
C GLY A 118 -8.05 -14.33 -41.24
N ASP A 119 -9.06 -13.83 -41.95
CA ASP A 119 -9.74 -12.56 -41.64
C ASP A 119 -10.89 -12.67 -40.61
N LEU A 120 -11.21 -13.87 -40.11
CA LEU A 120 -12.26 -14.06 -39.11
C LEU A 120 -11.96 -13.25 -37.84
N LYS A 121 -12.98 -12.74 -37.16
CA LYS A 121 -12.85 -11.90 -35.95
C LYS A 121 -13.83 -12.33 -34.85
N GLY A 122 -13.54 -11.91 -33.62
CA GLY A 122 -14.43 -12.12 -32.48
C GLY A 122 -14.71 -13.60 -32.18
N ILE A 123 -15.96 -13.90 -31.86
CA ILE A 123 -16.43 -15.25 -31.48
C ILE A 123 -16.24 -16.28 -32.60
N GLU A 124 -16.27 -15.87 -33.87
CA GLU A 124 -16.08 -16.80 -34.99
C GLU A 124 -14.65 -17.36 -35.03
N ALA A 125 -13.65 -16.52 -34.69
CA ALA A 125 -12.26 -16.92 -34.54
C ALA A 125 -12.03 -17.76 -33.26
N ALA A 126 -12.82 -17.56 -32.21
CA ALA A 126 -12.67 -18.26 -30.93
C ALA A 126 -12.79 -19.78 -31.04
N LYS A 127 -13.45 -20.30 -32.09
CA LYS A 127 -13.51 -21.74 -32.39
C LYS A 127 -12.15 -22.39 -32.64
N PHE A 128 -11.17 -21.60 -33.06
CA PHE A 128 -9.79 -22.03 -33.34
C PHE A 128 -8.84 -21.67 -32.18
N SER A 129 -9.36 -21.17 -31.07
CA SER A 129 -8.54 -20.85 -29.90
C SER A 129 -7.88 -22.10 -29.35
N LEU A 130 -6.61 -21.96 -28.99
CA LEU A 130 -5.93 -22.90 -28.12
C LEU A 130 -6.69 -22.99 -26.78
N PRO A 131 -6.71 -24.17 -26.15
CA PRO A 131 -7.40 -24.37 -24.87
C PRO A 131 -6.68 -23.60 -23.76
N ALA A 132 -7.45 -22.94 -22.90
CA ALA A 132 -6.98 -22.33 -21.67
C ALA A 132 -8.10 -22.39 -20.62
N ASP A 133 -7.85 -23.11 -19.53
CA ASP A 133 -8.76 -23.20 -18.39
C ASP A 133 -8.56 -22.02 -17.44
N ASN A 134 -7.34 -21.47 -17.40
CA ASN A 134 -6.95 -20.33 -16.58
C ASN A 134 -5.92 -19.43 -17.29
N GLU A 135 -5.58 -18.28 -16.69
CA GLU A 135 -4.64 -17.33 -17.30
C GLU A 135 -3.24 -17.94 -17.51
N SER A 136 -2.74 -18.80 -16.62
CA SER A 136 -1.42 -19.42 -16.73
C SER A 136 -1.26 -20.25 -18.00
N ASP A 137 -2.33 -20.84 -18.51
CA ASP A 137 -2.28 -21.58 -19.78
C ASP A 137 -1.97 -20.64 -20.95
N ILE A 138 -2.49 -19.40 -20.92
CA ILE A 138 -2.21 -18.36 -21.93
C ILE A 138 -0.72 -18.02 -21.95
N TYR A 139 -0.13 -17.78 -20.76
CA TYR A 139 1.31 -17.54 -20.65
C TYR A 139 2.13 -18.73 -21.14
N THR A 140 1.71 -19.96 -20.80
CA THR A 140 2.38 -21.20 -21.22
C THR A 140 2.42 -21.33 -22.75
N HIS A 141 1.31 -21.06 -23.45
CA HIS A 141 1.26 -21.05 -24.92
C HIS A 141 2.22 -20.03 -25.56
N LEU A 142 2.63 -19.01 -24.81
CA LEU A 142 3.54 -17.95 -25.23
C LEU A 142 4.99 -18.15 -24.77
N ASP A 143 5.30 -19.31 -24.19
CA ASP A 143 6.56 -19.64 -23.52
C ASP A 143 6.93 -18.63 -22.41
N LEU A 144 5.92 -18.21 -21.63
CA LEU A 144 6.07 -17.31 -20.51
C LEU A 144 5.71 -18.02 -19.20
N HIS A 145 6.41 -17.66 -18.13
CA HIS A 145 5.91 -17.92 -16.78
C HIS A 145 4.72 -16.98 -16.48
N TRP A 146 3.76 -17.46 -15.68
CA TRP A 146 2.59 -16.67 -15.32
C TRP A 146 3.00 -15.39 -14.58
N VAL A 147 2.52 -14.25 -15.10
CA VAL A 147 2.77 -12.94 -14.51
C VAL A 147 1.58 -12.56 -13.62
N PRO A 148 1.80 -12.36 -12.31
CA PRO A 148 0.74 -11.93 -11.40
C PRO A 148 0.20 -10.54 -11.81
N PRO A 149 -1.11 -10.26 -11.65
CA PRO A 149 -1.75 -9.01 -12.07
C PRO A 149 -1.02 -7.74 -11.65
N GLU A 150 -0.44 -7.74 -10.45
CA GLU A 150 0.25 -6.61 -9.83
C GLU A 150 1.47 -6.15 -10.64
N LEU A 151 2.08 -7.03 -11.44
CA LEU A 151 3.26 -6.71 -12.24
C LEU A 151 2.95 -6.31 -13.68
N ARG A 152 1.67 -6.38 -14.09
CA ARG A 152 1.23 -6.21 -15.49
C ARG A 152 1.17 -4.74 -15.89
N GLU A 153 2.30 -4.05 -15.81
CA GLU A 153 2.45 -2.61 -16.05
C GLU A 153 3.49 -2.26 -17.12
N ASP A 154 3.98 -3.24 -17.89
CA ASP A 154 5.05 -3.08 -18.89
C ASP A 154 6.32 -2.44 -18.31
N SER A 155 6.73 -2.93 -17.14
CA SER A 155 7.87 -2.44 -16.35
C SER A 155 9.02 -3.46 -16.28
N GLY A 156 9.03 -4.43 -17.21
CA GLY A 156 10.04 -5.48 -17.35
C GLY A 156 9.55 -6.87 -16.94
N GLU A 157 8.25 -7.04 -16.67
CA GLU A 157 7.64 -8.29 -16.23
C GLU A 157 7.68 -9.38 -17.31
N ILE A 158 7.61 -9.00 -18.58
CA ILE A 158 7.71 -9.94 -19.71
C ILE A 158 9.13 -10.49 -19.84
N GLU A 159 10.13 -9.62 -19.73
CA GLU A 159 11.54 -10.01 -19.73
C GLU A 159 11.88 -10.90 -18.54
N ALA A 160 11.42 -10.51 -17.34
CA ALA A 160 11.61 -11.31 -16.13
C ALA A 160 10.92 -12.68 -16.24
N SER A 161 9.71 -12.72 -16.83
CA SER A 161 9.00 -13.97 -17.12
C SER A 161 9.77 -14.86 -18.08
N LEU A 162 10.29 -14.34 -19.20
CA LEU A 162 11.12 -15.11 -20.14
C LEU A 162 12.41 -15.65 -19.50
N ALA A 163 12.99 -14.87 -18.59
CA ALA A 163 14.24 -15.24 -17.92
C ALA A 163 14.05 -16.17 -16.72
N GLY A 164 12.81 -16.47 -16.30
CA GLY A 164 12.56 -17.22 -15.07
C GLY A 164 12.95 -16.46 -13.81
N LYS A 165 12.83 -15.13 -13.83
CA LYS A 165 13.28 -14.21 -12.77
C LYS A 165 12.16 -13.32 -12.21
N LEU A 166 10.91 -13.74 -12.33
CA LEU A 166 9.82 -13.04 -11.64
C LEU A 166 10.02 -13.15 -10.11
N PRO A 167 9.80 -12.06 -9.36
CA PRO A 167 9.95 -12.07 -7.91
C PRO A 167 8.87 -12.91 -7.23
N GLN A 168 9.18 -13.47 -6.07
CA GLN A 168 8.16 -14.06 -5.20
C GLN A 168 7.55 -12.96 -4.33
N LEU A 169 6.46 -12.37 -4.81
CA LEU A 169 5.82 -11.22 -4.17
C LEU A 169 5.44 -11.49 -2.71
N MET A 170 5.60 -10.47 -1.88
CA MET A 170 5.12 -10.48 -0.50
C MET A 170 3.60 -10.69 -0.45
N GLU A 171 3.10 -11.38 0.58
CA GLU A 171 1.65 -11.53 0.82
C GLU A 171 1.23 -10.78 2.10
N PRO A 172 0.03 -10.17 2.17
CA PRO A 172 -0.40 -9.42 3.36
C PRO A 172 -0.30 -10.21 4.67
N SER A 173 -0.52 -11.53 4.61
CA SER A 173 -0.39 -12.44 5.75
C SER A 173 1.04 -12.63 6.27
N MET A 174 2.05 -12.12 5.56
CA MET A 174 3.45 -12.14 6.00
C MET A 174 3.77 -11.00 6.97
N LEU A 175 2.93 -9.96 7.03
CA LEU A 175 3.11 -8.83 7.93
C LEU A 175 2.89 -9.26 9.38
N LYS A 176 3.83 -8.89 10.24
CA LYS A 176 3.84 -9.25 11.67
C LYS A 176 3.67 -8.04 12.59
N GLY A 177 3.48 -6.86 12.04
CA GLY A 177 3.35 -5.60 12.78
C GLY A 177 3.55 -4.38 11.88
N ALA A 178 3.36 -3.19 12.44
CA ALA A 178 3.59 -1.90 11.79
C ALA A 178 4.24 -0.91 12.76
N PHE A 179 4.94 0.11 12.26
CA PHE A 179 5.74 1.04 13.07
C PHE A 179 5.18 2.45 13.21
N HIS A 180 4.14 2.80 12.46
CA HIS A 180 3.57 4.15 12.43
C HIS A 180 2.08 4.07 12.74
N ASN A 181 1.75 4.30 14.01
CA ASN A 181 0.41 4.20 14.56
C ASN A 181 0.26 5.19 15.72
N HIS A 182 -0.93 5.79 15.82
CA HIS A 182 -1.22 6.90 16.72
C HIS A 182 -2.18 6.44 17.82
N THR A 183 -2.05 7.05 18.98
CA THR A 183 -2.86 6.77 20.16
C THR A 183 -3.56 8.04 20.63
N THR A 184 -4.34 7.93 21.70
CA THR A 184 -4.91 9.11 22.37
C THR A 184 -3.86 10.04 23.01
N ALA A 185 -2.56 9.73 22.90
CA ALA A 185 -1.50 10.62 23.34
C ALA A 185 -1.29 11.81 22.37
N SER A 186 -1.51 11.63 21.06
CA SER A 186 -1.65 12.72 20.10
C SER A 186 -3.11 12.88 19.64
N ASP A 187 -3.45 12.32 18.49
CA ASP A 187 -4.66 12.54 17.71
C ASP A 187 -5.35 11.23 17.31
N GLY A 188 -4.86 10.10 17.82
CA GLY A 188 -5.54 8.83 17.77
C GLY A 188 -6.78 8.78 18.67
N THR A 189 -7.66 7.83 18.36
CA THR A 189 -8.95 7.63 19.05
C THR A 189 -8.93 6.45 20.02
N ALA A 190 -7.83 5.71 20.07
CA ALA A 190 -7.65 4.53 20.92
C ALA A 190 -6.41 4.68 21.83
N SER A 191 -6.55 4.23 23.07
CA SER A 191 -5.43 4.16 24.02
C SER A 191 -4.34 3.19 23.54
N LEU A 192 -3.15 3.32 24.11
CA LEU A 192 -2.02 2.45 23.87
C LEU A 192 -2.39 0.96 24.04
N GLU A 193 -3.09 0.62 25.11
CA GLU A 193 -3.53 -0.75 25.40
C GLU A 193 -4.57 -1.26 24.40
N GLN A 194 -5.49 -0.40 23.96
CA GLN A 194 -6.49 -0.77 22.95
C GLN A 194 -5.83 -1.04 21.60
N MET A 195 -4.87 -0.21 21.19
CA MET A 195 -4.10 -0.42 19.96
C MET A 195 -3.26 -1.70 20.03
N ALA A 196 -2.56 -1.92 21.14
CA ALA A 196 -1.77 -3.14 21.35
C ALA A 196 -2.63 -4.42 21.37
N GLN A 197 -3.81 -4.37 21.97
CA GLN A 197 -4.75 -5.49 21.97
C GLN A 197 -5.27 -5.77 20.56
N ALA A 198 -5.65 -4.73 19.81
CA ALA A 198 -6.11 -4.88 18.43
C ALA A 198 -5.03 -5.48 17.52
N ALA A 199 -3.77 -5.08 17.69
CA ALA A 199 -2.64 -5.68 16.97
C ALA A 199 -2.46 -7.17 17.30
N GLN A 200 -2.56 -7.54 18.58
CA GLN A 200 -2.53 -8.97 18.99
C GLN A 200 -3.70 -9.75 18.40
N ASP A 201 -4.91 -9.17 18.34
CA ASP A 201 -6.10 -9.81 17.76
C ASP A 201 -5.96 -10.01 16.23
N LEU A 202 -5.16 -9.18 15.56
CA LEU A 202 -4.76 -9.37 14.15
C LEU A 202 -3.67 -10.45 13.98
N GLY A 203 -3.13 -10.99 15.08
CA GLY A 203 -2.05 -11.97 15.08
C GLY A 203 -0.67 -11.37 14.82
N TRP A 204 -0.49 -10.07 15.05
CA TRP A 204 0.82 -9.42 14.96
C TRP A 204 1.70 -9.80 16.15
N GLU A 205 3.01 -9.82 15.92
CA GLU A 205 4.06 -10.05 16.91
C GLU A 205 4.55 -8.74 17.54
N PHE A 206 4.26 -7.60 16.90
CA PHE A 206 4.64 -6.29 17.41
C PHE A 206 3.74 -5.16 16.91
N LEU A 207 3.80 -4.02 17.60
CA LEU A 207 3.22 -2.75 17.19
C LEU A 207 4.18 -1.62 17.58
N GLY A 208 4.57 -0.78 16.63
CA GLY A 208 5.31 0.45 16.89
C GLY A 208 4.36 1.63 16.97
N ILE A 209 4.53 2.43 18.02
CA ILE A 209 3.83 3.69 18.22
C ILE A 209 4.65 4.81 17.59
N ALA A 210 3.96 5.81 17.04
CA ALA A 210 4.58 6.99 16.47
C ALA A 210 3.63 8.20 16.59
N ASP A 211 3.14 8.49 17.81
CA ASP A 211 2.40 9.73 18.07
C ASP A 211 3.22 10.95 17.65
N HIS A 212 2.57 12.08 17.33
CA HIS A 212 3.24 13.25 16.76
C HIS A 212 4.15 14.03 17.74
N SER A 213 5.16 14.70 17.20
CA SER A 213 6.04 15.62 17.94
C SER A 213 5.43 17.02 18.18
N GLN A 214 6.07 17.78 19.08
CA GLN A 214 5.54 18.99 19.73
C GLN A 214 5.07 20.12 18.79
N ILE A 215 5.69 20.32 17.62
CA ILE A 215 5.35 21.43 16.72
C ILE A 215 4.00 21.23 16.01
N LEU A 216 3.50 20.00 15.89
CA LEU A 216 2.21 19.71 15.25
C LEU A 216 1.04 20.05 16.20
N GLN A 217 0.83 21.34 16.47
CA GLN A 217 -0.20 21.84 17.40
C GLN A 217 -1.62 21.42 17.03
N VAL A 218 -1.89 21.11 15.76
CA VAL A 218 -3.21 20.64 15.28
C VAL A 218 -3.50 19.21 15.77
N ALA A 219 -2.46 18.41 16.02
CA ALA A 219 -2.56 17.00 16.40
C ALA A 219 -2.21 16.73 17.88
N SER A 220 -2.11 17.77 18.71
CA SER A 220 -1.75 17.64 20.13
C SER A 220 -0.44 16.87 20.39
N GLY A 221 0.62 17.17 19.63
CA GLY A 221 1.90 16.48 19.75
C GLY A 221 2.51 16.51 21.16
N LEU A 222 3.25 15.46 21.50
CA LEU A 222 3.72 15.21 22.87
C LEU A 222 4.80 16.21 23.29
N SER A 223 4.73 16.69 24.53
CA SER A 223 5.86 17.33 25.19
C SER A 223 6.93 16.31 25.63
N PRO A 224 8.16 16.75 25.94
CA PRO A 224 9.21 15.84 26.41
C PRO A 224 8.84 15.03 27.66
N ASP A 225 8.10 15.64 28.60
CA ASP A 225 7.63 14.95 29.81
C ASP A 225 6.58 13.88 29.48
N GLU A 226 5.71 14.14 28.50
CA GLU A 226 4.71 13.17 28.02
C GLU A 226 5.38 12.02 27.27
N LEU A 227 6.43 12.28 26.48
CA LEU A 227 7.24 11.26 25.81
C LEU A 227 7.88 10.29 26.82
N ILE A 228 8.41 10.82 27.93
CA ILE A 228 8.96 10.01 29.03
C ILE A 228 7.87 9.17 29.70
N SER A 229 6.68 9.75 29.89
CA SER A 229 5.53 9.01 30.43
C SER A 229 5.11 7.86 29.52
N GLN A 230 4.97 8.11 28.21
CA GLN A 230 4.62 7.09 27.23
C GLN A 230 5.68 5.98 27.17
N SER A 231 6.97 6.33 27.25
CA SER A 231 8.07 5.35 27.34
C SER A 231 7.90 4.43 28.55
N ALA A 232 7.52 4.96 29.71
CA ALA A 232 7.29 4.18 30.91
C ALA A 232 6.09 3.23 30.76
N ASP A 233 5.00 3.69 30.14
CA ASP A 233 3.81 2.88 29.88
C ASP A 233 4.09 1.74 28.90
N VAL A 234 4.80 2.01 27.80
CA VAL A 234 5.26 0.98 26.84
C VAL A 234 6.10 -0.08 27.55
N ARG A 235 7.06 0.36 28.38
CA ARG A 235 7.96 -0.56 29.10
C ARG A 235 7.19 -1.44 30.09
N ALA A 236 6.25 -0.85 30.83
CA ALA A 236 5.39 -1.58 31.77
C ALA A 236 4.51 -2.62 31.06
N LEU A 237 3.97 -2.30 29.87
CA LEU A 237 3.20 -3.26 29.08
C LEU A 237 4.06 -4.42 28.56
N ASN A 238 5.24 -4.12 28.02
CA ASN A 238 6.19 -5.14 27.58
C ASN A 238 6.61 -6.09 28.71
N GLU A 239 6.97 -5.55 29.88
CA GLU A 239 7.29 -6.35 31.08
C GLU A 239 6.10 -7.23 31.50
N SER A 240 4.89 -6.65 31.50
CA SER A 240 3.64 -7.34 31.83
C SER A 240 3.32 -8.49 30.87
N TRP A 241 3.61 -8.36 29.57
CA TRP A 241 3.49 -9.46 28.61
C TRP A 241 4.58 -10.53 28.79
N ALA A 242 5.82 -10.12 29.03
CA ALA A 242 6.93 -11.03 29.28
C ALA A 242 6.66 -11.91 30.52
N ASP A 243 6.18 -11.32 31.62
CA ASP A 243 5.80 -12.04 32.84
C ASP A 243 4.67 -13.06 32.62
N ARG A 244 3.77 -12.78 31.66
CA ARG A 244 2.70 -13.68 31.25
C ARG A 244 3.13 -14.70 30.18
N GLY A 245 4.34 -14.61 29.65
CA GLY A 245 4.82 -15.44 28.54
C GLY A 245 4.12 -15.14 27.21
N VAL A 246 3.64 -13.91 27.01
CA VAL A 246 3.08 -13.43 25.74
C VAL A 246 4.21 -12.88 24.87
N ASP A 247 4.37 -13.44 23.68
CA ASP A 247 5.43 -13.07 22.73
C ASP A 247 4.98 -11.89 21.85
N PHE A 248 4.87 -10.70 22.45
CA PHE A 248 4.46 -9.46 21.78
C PHE A 248 5.34 -8.28 22.23
N ARG A 249 5.66 -7.35 21.32
CA ARG A 249 6.42 -6.13 21.62
C ARG A 249 5.70 -4.87 21.20
N LEU A 250 5.64 -3.92 22.11
CA LEU A 250 5.45 -2.52 21.75
C LEU A 250 6.82 -1.87 21.52
N PHE A 251 6.99 -1.24 20.35
CA PHE A 251 8.12 -0.37 20.07
C PHE A 251 7.71 1.08 20.34
N HIS A 252 8.48 1.77 21.18
CA HIS A 252 8.24 3.17 21.51
C HIS A 252 8.92 4.05 20.46
N GLY A 253 8.15 4.57 19.51
CA GLY A 253 8.64 5.55 18.54
C GLY A 253 7.81 6.82 18.54
N ASN A 254 8.16 7.71 17.62
CA ASN A 254 7.51 9.01 17.44
C ASN A 254 7.51 9.38 15.95
N GLU A 255 6.46 10.07 15.51
CA GLU A 255 6.50 10.78 14.24
C GLU A 255 7.02 12.20 14.46
N CYS A 256 8.29 12.39 14.13
CA CYS A 256 9.03 13.63 14.33
C CYS A 256 8.98 14.49 13.08
N ASP A 257 8.54 15.73 13.25
CA ASP A 257 8.46 16.71 12.16
C ASP A 257 9.85 17.02 11.58
N ILE A 258 9.96 16.97 10.26
CA ILE A 258 11.11 17.46 9.50
C ILE A 258 10.89 18.95 9.18
N LEU A 259 11.70 19.80 9.80
CA LEU A 259 11.62 21.24 9.65
C LEU A 259 12.17 21.69 8.30
N PRO A 260 11.83 22.91 7.83
CA PRO A 260 12.28 23.36 6.51
C PRO A 260 13.81 23.36 6.33
N ASP A 261 14.58 23.54 7.39
CA ASP A 261 16.04 23.44 7.33
C ASP A 261 16.56 22.00 7.42
N GLY A 262 15.70 20.98 7.44
CA GLY A 262 16.08 19.57 7.54
C GLY A 262 16.42 19.10 8.95
N SER A 263 16.30 19.96 9.97
CA SER A 263 16.38 19.52 11.37
C SER A 263 15.11 18.77 11.80
N LEU A 264 15.23 17.98 12.87
CA LEU A 264 14.12 17.27 13.49
C LEU A 264 13.57 18.08 14.68
N ASP A 265 12.25 18.02 14.89
CA ASP A 265 11.55 18.80 15.91
C ASP A 265 12.05 18.55 17.34
N TYR A 266 12.29 17.28 17.71
CA TYR A 266 12.89 16.94 19.00
C TYR A 266 14.40 17.06 18.99
N THR A 267 15.00 17.28 20.17
CA THR A 267 16.44 17.22 20.40
C THR A 267 16.99 15.78 20.36
N ASP A 268 18.30 15.64 20.18
CA ASP A 268 18.95 14.32 20.18
C ASP A 268 18.73 13.56 21.51
N GLU A 269 18.70 14.29 22.63
CA GLU A 269 18.48 13.74 23.96
C GLU A 269 17.07 13.16 24.09
N GLU A 270 16.05 13.87 23.58
CA GLU A 270 14.66 13.41 23.56
C GLU A 270 14.47 12.22 22.61
N ARG A 271 15.12 12.22 21.44
CA ARG A 271 15.03 11.10 20.49
C ARG A 271 15.78 9.85 20.97
N SER A 272 16.72 9.99 21.91
CA SER A 272 17.52 8.85 22.42
C SER A 272 16.75 7.83 23.27
N ILE A 273 15.53 8.17 23.70
CA ILE A 273 14.65 7.26 24.46
C ILE A 273 13.64 6.50 23.57
N LEU A 274 13.71 6.70 22.26
CA LEU A 274 12.87 6.07 21.26
C LEU A 274 13.60 4.87 20.64
N ASP A 275 12.84 3.82 20.35
CA ASP A 275 13.30 2.65 19.61
C ASP A 275 13.41 2.95 18.10
N HIS A 276 12.53 3.83 17.60
CA HIS A 276 12.55 4.30 16.21
C HIS A 276 12.00 5.71 16.08
N VAL A 277 12.50 6.46 15.10
CA VAL A 277 11.98 7.78 14.71
C VAL A 277 11.43 7.69 13.29
N VAL A 278 10.14 8.00 13.14
CA VAL A 278 9.52 8.25 11.83
C VAL A 278 9.65 9.73 11.55
N GLY A 279 10.43 10.13 10.54
CA GLY A 279 10.54 11.52 10.14
C GLY A 279 9.59 11.84 8.97
N SER A 280 8.78 12.87 9.13
CA SER A 280 7.75 13.25 8.16
C SER A 280 7.67 14.75 7.95
N VAL A 281 7.17 15.18 6.79
CA VAL A 281 6.97 16.61 6.47
C VAL A 281 5.49 16.97 6.61
N HIS A 282 5.14 17.81 7.59
CA HIS A 282 3.76 18.30 7.76
C HIS A 282 3.55 19.76 7.38
N GLN A 283 4.61 20.58 7.30
CA GLN A 283 4.52 21.99 6.90
C GLN A 283 4.36 22.17 5.38
N LEU A 284 3.44 21.42 4.75
CA LEU A 284 3.25 21.39 3.30
C LEU A 284 3.10 22.78 2.65
N PRO A 285 2.38 23.76 3.23
CA PRO A 285 2.31 25.11 2.65
C PRO A 285 3.67 25.80 2.47
N THR A 286 4.67 25.43 3.28
CA THR A 286 6.06 25.91 3.18
C THR A 286 6.82 25.10 2.15
N TRP A 287 6.80 23.77 2.26
CA TRP A 287 7.55 22.85 1.40
C TRP A 287 7.11 22.91 -0.07
N MET A 288 5.81 23.14 -0.33
CA MET A 288 5.26 23.32 -1.69
C MET A 288 5.76 24.59 -2.39
N LYS A 289 6.26 25.59 -1.64
CA LYS A 289 6.75 26.87 -2.20
C LYS A 289 8.25 26.87 -2.49
N ARG A 290 8.97 25.86 -1.99
CA ARG A 290 10.41 25.68 -2.19
C ARG A 290 10.66 24.93 -3.48
N ASP A 291 11.87 25.04 -4.00
CA ASP A 291 12.26 24.25 -5.15
C ASP A 291 12.65 22.81 -4.77
N GLU A 292 12.68 21.93 -5.77
CA GLU A 292 12.98 20.51 -5.62
C GLU A 292 14.34 20.25 -4.97
N VAL A 293 15.35 21.07 -5.28
CA VAL A 293 16.71 20.89 -4.77
C VAL A 293 16.75 21.23 -3.29
N GLU A 294 16.18 22.36 -2.88
CA GLU A 294 16.10 22.76 -1.47
C GLU A 294 15.37 21.72 -0.60
N ASN A 295 14.26 21.18 -1.09
CA ASN A 295 13.50 20.13 -0.39
C ASN A 295 14.29 18.82 -0.30
N THR A 296 14.97 18.44 -1.39
CA THR A 296 15.80 17.23 -1.44
C THR A 296 16.97 17.33 -0.46
N GLU A 297 17.67 18.47 -0.41
CA GLU A 297 18.77 18.71 0.52
C GLU A 297 18.30 18.71 1.98
N ALA A 298 17.13 19.29 2.28
CA ALA A 298 16.55 19.28 3.62
C ALA A 298 16.17 17.86 4.07
N LEU A 299 15.54 17.05 3.20
CA LEU A 299 15.25 15.66 3.52
C LEU A 299 16.51 14.82 3.69
N ILE A 300 17.52 15.02 2.84
CA ILE A 300 18.80 14.33 2.98
C ILE A 300 19.44 14.64 4.34
N ARG A 301 19.41 15.91 4.76
CA ARG A 301 19.92 16.32 6.08
C ARG A 301 19.19 15.59 7.21
N ALA A 302 17.87 15.49 7.13
CA ALA A 302 17.07 14.80 8.14
C ALA A 302 17.40 13.30 8.23
N ILE A 303 17.49 12.61 7.09
CA ILE A 303 17.80 11.16 7.09
C ILE A 303 19.24 10.86 7.53
N GLU A 304 20.16 11.82 7.41
CA GLU A 304 21.54 11.68 7.89
C GLU A 304 21.66 11.72 9.41
N GLU A 305 20.64 12.21 10.12
CA GLU A 305 20.63 12.20 11.58
C GLU A 305 20.70 10.76 12.13
N PRO A 306 21.61 10.44 13.07
CA PRO A 306 21.82 9.07 13.53
C PRO A 306 20.56 8.40 14.11
N SER A 307 19.73 9.16 14.82
CA SER A 307 18.48 8.67 15.42
C SER A 307 17.33 8.47 14.42
N PHE A 308 17.43 9.04 13.20
CA PHE A 308 16.37 8.92 12.19
C PHE A 308 16.29 7.47 11.70
N THR A 309 15.11 6.85 11.72
CA THR A 309 14.98 5.43 11.33
C THR A 309 14.15 5.25 10.07
N ILE A 310 12.96 5.85 10.02
CA ILE A 310 11.96 5.63 8.97
C ILE A 310 11.60 6.98 8.32
N LEU A 311 11.66 7.08 7.00
CA LEU A 311 11.10 8.22 6.27
C LEU A 311 9.61 7.98 6.03
N GLY A 312 8.76 8.66 6.79
CA GLY A 312 7.29 8.61 6.71
C GLY A 312 6.76 9.32 5.48
N HIS A 313 5.61 8.86 4.96
CA HIS A 313 4.88 9.38 3.77
C HIS A 313 5.66 10.43 2.94
N PRO A 314 6.68 10.01 2.16
CA PRO A 314 7.82 10.86 1.78
C PRO A 314 7.52 12.11 0.96
N THR A 315 6.33 12.20 0.35
CA THR A 315 5.91 13.33 -0.49
C THR A 315 4.83 14.19 0.17
N GLY A 316 4.23 13.72 1.27
CA GLY A 316 3.10 14.37 1.94
C GLY A 316 1.84 14.50 1.08
N ARG A 317 1.71 13.69 0.01
CA ARG A 317 0.57 13.71 -0.91
C ARG A 317 -0.69 13.15 -0.26
N ILE A 318 -1.83 13.62 -0.76
CA ILE A 318 -3.16 13.10 -0.43
C ILE A 318 -3.92 12.91 -1.74
N LEU A 319 -4.22 11.66 -2.08
CA LEU A 319 -4.90 11.27 -3.31
C LEU A 319 -6.28 11.93 -3.41
N GLY A 320 -6.49 12.66 -4.50
CA GLY A 320 -7.73 13.41 -4.73
C GLY A 320 -7.85 14.73 -3.96
N GLY A 321 -6.93 15.02 -3.04
CA GLY A 321 -6.91 16.25 -2.24
C GLY A 321 -5.74 17.18 -2.57
N ARG A 322 -4.51 16.72 -2.33
CA ARG A 322 -3.29 17.55 -2.39
C ARG A 322 -2.14 16.80 -3.07
N ASP A 323 -1.50 17.45 -4.04
CA ASP A 323 -0.26 16.94 -4.64
C ASP A 323 0.90 16.93 -3.63
N GLY A 324 1.88 16.05 -3.82
CA GLY A 324 3.10 16.03 -3.01
C GLY A 324 4.01 17.23 -3.30
N PHE A 325 4.86 17.60 -2.34
CA PHE A 325 5.88 18.64 -2.56
C PHE A 325 6.95 18.18 -3.54
N PRO A 326 7.59 19.10 -4.29
CA PRO A 326 8.63 18.72 -5.24
C PRO A 326 9.85 18.19 -4.49
N VAL A 327 10.27 16.97 -4.82
CA VAL A 327 11.43 16.28 -4.23
C VAL A 327 12.00 15.24 -5.20
N ASP A 328 13.33 15.14 -5.28
CA ASP A 328 14.00 14.04 -5.97
C ASP A 328 14.14 12.82 -5.04
N LEU A 329 13.13 11.96 -5.05
CA LEU A 329 13.16 10.71 -4.28
C LEU A 329 14.26 9.74 -4.74
N HIS A 330 14.76 9.81 -5.98
CA HIS A 330 15.88 8.97 -6.38
C HIS A 330 17.18 9.39 -5.68
N ALA A 331 17.38 10.69 -5.45
CA ALA A 331 18.51 11.19 -4.66
C ALA A 331 18.38 10.79 -3.19
N VAL A 332 17.20 10.99 -2.58
CA VAL A 332 16.94 10.62 -1.18
C VAL A 332 17.15 9.12 -0.95
N LEU A 333 16.52 8.25 -1.76
CA LEU A 333 16.64 6.80 -1.63
C LEU A 333 18.07 6.29 -1.87
N ARG A 334 18.82 6.92 -2.78
CA ARG A 334 20.24 6.60 -2.99
C ARG A 334 21.04 6.88 -1.71
N ARG A 335 20.82 8.05 -1.10
CA ARG A 335 21.51 8.43 0.13
C ARG A 335 21.15 7.51 1.31
N MET A 336 19.87 7.14 1.44
CA MET A 336 19.46 6.13 2.42
C MET A 336 20.17 4.78 2.20
N GLY A 337 20.35 4.36 0.95
CA GLY A 337 21.09 3.14 0.59
C GLY A 337 22.57 3.21 0.96
N GLU A 338 23.22 4.34 0.72
CA GLU A 338 24.60 4.60 1.15
C GLU A 338 24.74 4.52 2.67
N LEU A 339 23.85 5.18 3.41
CA LEU A 339 23.81 5.13 4.88
C LEU A 339 23.61 3.70 5.40
N ASN A 340 22.72 2.91 4.77
CA ASN A 340 22.54 1.50 5.10
C ASN A 340 23.80 0.67 4.85
N ALA A 341 24.51 0.92 3.75
CA ALA A 341 25.78 0.25 3.45
C ALA A 341 26.89 0.61 4.45
N GLU A 342 26.80 1.79 5.07
CA GLU A 342 27.67 2.25 6.16
C GLU A 342 27.25 1.69 7.54
N GLY A 343 26.13 0.98 7.62
CA GLY A 343 25.59 0.39 8.87
C GLY A 343 24.60 1.27 9.62
N ASN A 344 24.17 2.40 9.03
CA ASN A 344 23.14 3.27 9.60
C ASN A 344 21.79 2.88 9.02
N LEU A 345 20.96 2.19 9.79
CA LEU A 345 19.65 1.72 9.33
C LEU A 345 18.74 2.89 8.94
N LYS A 346 18.31 2.91 7.67
CA LYS A 346 17.32 3.81 7.11
C LYS A 346 16.28 3.01 6.35
N ILE A 347 15.02 3.24 6.67
CA ILE A 347 13.86 2.56 6.11
C ILE A 347 12.98 3.62 5.44
N VAL A 348 12.34 3.31 4.31
CA VAL A 348 11.34 4.20 3.70
C VAL A 348 9.94 3.60 3.84
N GLU A 349 8.97 4.44 4.16
CA GLU A 349 7.58 4.03 4.37
C GLU A 349 6.80 3.89 3.05
N ILE A 350 5.96 2.85 2.97
CA ILE A 350 4.70 2.85 2.23
C ILE A 350 3.59 3.06 3.24
N ASN A 351 3.06 4.27 3.26
CA ASN A 351 1.92 4.65 4.07
C ASN A 351 0.68 4.03 3.43
N ALA A 352 0.07 3.11 4.15
CA ALA A 352 -0.98 2.24 3.68
C ALA A 352 -2.37 2.86 3.80
N SER A 353 -2.48 4.08 4.35
CA SER A 353 -3.71 4.85 4.28
C SER A 353 -4.17 4.93 2.82
N PRO A 354 -5.43 4.56 2.51
CA PRO A 354 -5.95 4.56 1.14
C PRO A 354 -5.99 5.95 0.52
N TYR A 355 -5.84 6.99 1.34
CA TYR A 355 -5.78 8.39 0.92
C TYR A 355 -4.34 8.86 0.64
N ARG A 356 -3.31 8.13 1.08
CA ARG A 356 -1.90 8.51 0.87
C ARG A 356 -1.22 7.61 -0.16
N LEU A 357 -1.15 6.30 0.15
CA LEU A 357 -0.43 5.27 -0.60
C LEU A 357 0.99 5.75 -0.99
N ASP A 358 1.73 6.30 -0.03
CA ASP A 358 3.00 7.01 -0.24
C ASP A 358 4.09 6.38 0.64
N LEU A 359 5.15 5.76 0.14
CA LEU A 359 5.77 5.85 -1.19
C LEU A 359 4.97 5.28 -2.37
N ASP A 360 5.03 5.99 -3.49
CA ASP A 360 4.52 5.48 -4.76
C ASP A 360 5.24 4.20 -5.21
N TRP A 361 4.49 3.17 -5.63
CA TRP A 361 5.01 1.86 -6.04
C TRP A 361 6.14 1.94 -7.07
N ARG A 362 6.17 2.99 -7.91
CA ARG A 362 7.21 3.22 -8.92
C ARG A 362 8.60 3.39 -8.34
N TYR A 363 8.73 3.82 -7.08
CA TYR A 363 10.01 3.98 -6.40
C TYR A 363 10.44 2.74 -5.61
N CYS A 364 9.53 1.81 -5.33
CA CYS A 364 9.81 0.64 -4.50
C CYS A 364 10.94 -0.23 -5.05
N ARG A 365 10.92 -0.50 -6.36
CA ARG A 365 11.98 -1.28 -7.02
C ARG A 365 13.34 -0.59 -6.92
N TYR A 366 13.38 0.73 -7.06
CA TYR A 366 14.62 1.49 -6.90
C TYR A 366 15.11 1.48 -5.45
N ALA A 367 14.22 1.63 -4.46
CA ALA A 367 14.57 1.52 -3.03
C ALA A 367 15.22 0.16 -2.72
N LYS A 368 14.61 -0.94 -3.21
CA LYS A 368 15.16 -2.30 -3.14
C LYS A 368 16.55 -2.39 -3.77
N GLU A 369 16.73 -1.83 -4.97
CA GLU A 369 18.03 -1.83 -5.67
C GLU A 369 19.11 -1.03 -4.93
N GLN A 370 18.73 -0.01 -4.16
CA GLN A 370 19.64 0.74 -3.28
C GLN A 370 19.87 0.07 -1.91
N GLY A 371 19.24 -1.07 -1.63
CA GLY A 371 19.34 -1.74 -0.33
C GLY A 371 18.58 -1.04 0.79
N VAL A 372 17.58 -0.22 0.45
CA VAL A 372 16.70 0.44 1.42
C VAL A 372 15.50 -0.45 1.72
N PRO A 373 15.38 -1.00 2.94
CA PRO A 373 14.18 -1.73 3.34
C PRO A 373 12.94 -0.83 3.34
N ILE A 374 11.78 -1.45 3.11
CA ILE A 374 10.48 -0.78 3.11
C ILE A 374 9.72 -1.09 4.42
N SER A 375 9.07 -0.09 5.00
CA SER A 375 8.07 -0.27 6.05
C SER A 375 6.66 -0.06 5.51
N ILE A 376 5.76 -1.01 5.67
CA ILE A 376 4.34 -0.84 5.33
C ILE A 376 3.62 -0.46 6.62
N ASN A 377 3.21 0.80 6.72
CA ASN A 377 2.56 1.29 7.94
C ASN A 377 1.18 1.87 7.62
N PRO A 378 0.16 1.58 8.43
CA PRO A 378 -1.20 2.03 8.18
C PRO A 378 -1.43 3.49 8.53
N ASP A 379 -0.55 4.11 9.34
CA ASP A 379 -0.77 5.47 9.84
C ASP A 379 -2.10 5.51 10.63
N ALA A 380 -2.27 4.49 11.48
CA ALA A 380 -3.56 4.19 12.07
C ALA A 380 -3.84 5.09 13.27
N HIS A 381 -4.92 5.86 13.19
CA HIS A 381 -5.45 6.69 14.28
C HIS A 381 -6.61 6.00 15.03
N SER A 382 -6.89 4.75 14.70
CA SER A 382 -7.89 3.90 15.35
C SER A 382 -7.51 2.43 15.24
N THR A 383 -8.12 1.57 16.07
CA THR A 383 -7.89 0.12 16.01
C THR A 383 -8.32 -0.50 14.67
N GLN A 384 -9.34 0.07 14.02
CA GLN A 384 -9.81 -0.39 12.71
C GLN A 384 -8.81 -0.01 11.60
N GLY A 385 -8.18 1.15 11.70
CA GLY A 385 -7.17 1.64 10.76
C GLY A 385 -5.95 0.72 10.62
N LEU A 386 -5.64 -0.10 11.64
CA LEU A 386 -4.56 -1.10 11.57
C LEU A 386 -4.69 -2.05 10.37
N LYS A 387 -5.92 -2.30 9.89
CA LYS A 387 -6.18 -3.20 8.75
C LYS A 387 -5.79 -2.59 7.40
N ASP A 388 -5.56 -1.28 7.33
CA ASP A 388 -5.19 -0.59 6.10
C ASP A 388 -3.83 -1.01 5.54
N VAL A 389 -2.99 -1.68 6.36
CA VAL A 389 -1.76 -2.36 5.88
C VAL A 389 -2.01 -3.26 4.66
N TRP A 390 -3.24 -3.76 4.49
CA TRP A 390 -3.64 -4.50 3.30
C TRP A 390 -3.44 -3.70 2.01
N PHE A 391 -3.81 -2.41 1.98
CA PHE A 391 -3.62 -1.55 0.81
C PHE A 391 -2.13 -1.35 0.51
N GLY A 392 -1.34 -1.04 1.54
CA GLY A 392 0.11 -0.89 1.42
C GLY A 392 0.79 -2.17 0.93
N ALA A 393 0.33 -3.34 1.36
CA ALA A 393 0.77 -4.64 0.83
C ALA A 393 0.47 -4.80 -0.67
N GLN A 394 -0.70 -4.34 -1.16
CA GLN A 394 -0.98 -4.36 -2.60
C GLN A 394 -0.02 -3.43 -3.38
N ILE A 395 0.30 -2.26 -2.82
CA ILE A 395 1.27 -1.31 -3.40
C ILE A 395 2.68 -1.92 -3.42
N ALA A 396 3.11 -2.58 -2.35
CA ALA A 396 4.38 -3.27 -2.27
C ALA A 396 4.51 -4.38 -3.33
N ARG A 397 3.46 -5.19 -3.52
CA ARG A 397 3.40 -6.22 -4.57
C ARG A 397 3.56 -5.62 -5.97
N LYS A 398 2.84 -4.53 -6.24
CA LYS A 398 2.96 -3.77 -7.49
C LYS A 398 4.37 -3.19 -7.68
N GLY A 399 5.04 -2.84 -6.57
CA GLY A 399 6.43 -2.38 -6.50
C GLY A 399 7.49 -3.48 -6.61
N TRP A 400 7.13 -4.72 -6.97
CA TRP A 400 8.03 -5.87 -7.10
C TRP A 400 8.71 -6.32 -5.78
N LEU A 401 8.08 -6.01 -4.65
CA LEU A 401 8.66 -6.33 -3.34
C LEU A 401 8.35 -7.76 -2.91
N GLU A 402 9.39 -8.42 -2.40
CA GLU A 402 9.40 -9.75 -1.83
C GLU A 402 9.44 -9.65 -0.30
N ARG A 403 9.25 -10.78 0.40
CA ARG A 403 9.22 -10.82 1.87
C ARG A 403 10.42 -10.12 2.53
N ASN A 404 11.62 -10.31 1.98
CA ASN A 404 12.86 -9.82 2.58
C ASN A 404 13.08 -8.31 2.37
N ASP A 405 12.32 -7.68 1.47
CA ASP A 405 12.41 -6.24 1.22
C ASP A 405 11.58 -5.43 2.23
N ILE A 406 10.67 -6.10 2.97
CA ILE A 406 9.72 -5.48 3.90
C ILE A 406 10.16 -5.76 5.34
N ILE A 407 10.46 -4.71 6.11
CA ILE A 407 10.91 -4.83 7.50
C ILE A 407 9.83 -5.45 8.40
N ASN A 408 8.56 -5.20 8.10
CA ASN A 408 7.39 -5.71 8.84
C ASN A 408 7.21 -7.23 8.78
N CYS A 409 7.91 -7.91 7.86
CA CYS A 409 7.87 -9.37 7.74
C CYS A 409 8.86 -10.09 8.68
N ARG A 410 9.73 -9.33 9.37
CA ARG A 410 10.64 -9.85 10.39
C ARG A 410 9.89 -10.16 11.67
N SER A 411 10.39 -11.12 12.42
CA SER A 411 9.83 -11.45 13.74
C SER A 411 10.04 -10.33 14.74
N GLY A 412 9.19 -10.28 15.76
CA GLY A 412 9.34 -9.33 16.87
C GLY A 412 10.74 -9.39 17.49
N ALA A 413 11.29 -10.59 17.71
CA ALA A 413 12.62 -10.78 18.27
C ALA A 413 13.78 -10.33 17.34
N GLU A 414 13.63 -10.46 16.02
CA GLU A 414 14.62 -9.94 15.06
C GLU A 414 14.63 -8.41 15.05
N LEU A 415 13.46 -7.78 15.23
CA LEU A 415 13.31 -6.33 15.28
C LEU A 415 13.79 -5.76 16.62
N GLU A 416 13.53 -6.47 17.71
CA GLU A 416 14.06 -6.19 19.04
C GLU A 416 15.58 -6.05 18.98
N GLN A 417 16.29 -7.03 18.40
CA GLN A 417 17.76 -6.98 18.24
C GLN A 417 18.27 -5.89 17.29
N LEU A 418 17.40 -5.40 16.41
CA LEU A 418 17.77 -4.41 15.39
C LEU A 418 17.59 -2.98 15.90
N LEU A 419 16.60 -2.76 16.77
CA LEU A 419 16.16 -1.44 17.22
C LEU A 419 16.45 -1.16 18.70
N TRP A 420 16.57 -2.19 19.55
CA TRP A 420 17.01 -2.08 20.95
C TRP A 420 18.48 -2.48 21.09
#